data_AF-A0A357Y2A8-F1
#
_entry.id   AF-A0A357Y2A8-F1
#
_cell.length_a   1.000
_cell.length_b   1.000
_cell.length_c   1.000
_cell.angle_alpha   90.00
_cell.angle_beta   90.00
_cell.angle_gamma   90.00
#
_symmetry.space_group_name_H-M   'P 1'
#
loop_
_entity.id
_entity.type
_entity.pdbx_description
1 polymer ?
#
loop_
_entity_poly.entity_id
_entity_poly.type
_entity_poly.pdbx_seq_one_letter_code
_entity_poly.pdbx_strand_id
1 'polypeptide(L)' 'ESQEYFSWEQFFTHLLVELTQGTIWQYQKNSLNPIYLHEGNMQKVVALLPPVVAGKGDA' A
#
# COMPACT_ATOMS: atom_id res chain seq x y z
N GLU A 1 10.22 7.97 -16.41
CA GLU A 1 9.96 6.67 -17.04
C GLU A 1 10.95 5.65 -16.49
N SER A 2 10.49 4.72 -15.65
CA SER A 2 11.22 3.47 -15.41
C SER A 2 11.19 2.68 -16.72
N GLN A 3 12.24 1.94 -17.07
CA GLN A 3 12.27 1.19 -18.34
C GLN A 3 11.17 0.11 -18.43
N GLU A 4 10.61 -0.31 -17.30
CA GLU A 4 9.63 -1.40 -17.22
C GLU A 4 8.22 -0.95 -16.80
N TYR A 5 8.08 0.16 -16.06
CA TYR A 5 6.79 0.63 -15.57
C TYR A 5 6.58 2.12 -15.84
N PHE A 6 5.41 2.42 -16.41
CA PHE A 6 5.01 3.78 -16.79
C PHE A 6 4.77 4.71 -15.60
N SER A 7 4.49 4.15 -14.42
CA SER A 7 4.32 4.92 -13.19
C SER A 7 4.77 4.15 -11.95
N TRP A 8 5.04 4.89 -10.89
CA TRP A 8 5.30 4.32 -9.56
C TRP A 8 4.11 3.47 -9.08
N GLU A 9 2.88 3.89 -9.36
CA GLU A 9 1.68 3.12 -9.01
C GLU A 9 1.67 1.74 -9.70
N GLN A 10 2.07 1.69 -10.97
CA GLN A 10 2.14 0.44 -11.72
C GLN A 10 3.22 -0.49 -11.16
N PHE A 11 4.41 0.06 -10.87
CA PHE A 11 5.51 -0.68 -10.24
C PHE A 11 5.08 -1.28 -8.88
N PHE A 12 4.54 -0.46 -7.98
CA PHE A 12 4.13 -0.94 -6.66
C PHE A 12 2.98 -1.94 -6.72
N THR A 13 2.03 -1.75 -7.65
CA THR A 13 0.96 -2.73 -7.86
C THR A 13 1.54 -4.08 -8.27
N HIS A 14 2.47 -4.10 -9.24
CA HIS A 14 3.12 -5.34 -9.68
C HIS A 14 3.89 -6.01 -8.54
N LEU A 15 4.73 -5.24 -7.85
CA LEU A 15 5.54 -5.73 -6.73
C LEU A 15 4.67 -6.36 -5.62
N LEU A 16 3.58 -5.69 -5.22
CA LEU A 16 2.70 -6.20 -4.17
C LEU A 16 1.96 -7.48 -4.59
N VAL A 17 1.52 -7.57 -5.85
CA VAL A 17 0.90 -8.79 -6.38
C VAL A 17 1.91 -9.94 -6.35
N GLU A 18 3.12 -9.73 -6.86
CA GLU A 18 4.17 -10.74 -6.94
C GLU A 18 4.57 -11.27 -5.55
N LEU A 19 4.79 -10.38 -4.58
CA LEU A 19 5.21 -10.76 -3.23
C LEU A 19 4.14 -11.52 -2.43
N THR A 20 2.86 -11.32 -2.75
CA THR A 20 1.74 -11.86 -1.95
C THR A 20 0.96 -12.94 -2.70
N GLN A 21 1.33 -13.23 -3.95
CA GLN A 21 0.70 -14.26 -4.76
C GLN A 21 0.78 -15.63 -4.07
N GLY A 22 -0.34 -16.36 -4.07
CA GLY A 22 -0.42 -17.69 -3.45
C GLY A 22 -0.53 -17.67 -1.91
N THR A 23 -0.56 -16.50 -1.28
CA THR A 23 -0.84 -16.36 0.15
C THR A 23 -2.32 -16.08 0.42
N ILE A 24 -2.78 -16.37 1.63
CA ILE A 24 -4.14 -16.01 2.09
C ILE A 24 -4.35 -14.48 2.19
N TRP A 25 -3.28 -13.68 2.07
CA TRP A 25 -3.29 -12.22 2.12
C TRP A 25 -2.96 -11.59 0.78
N GLN A 26 -3.15 -12.32 -0.32
CA GLN A 26 -2.83 -11.81 -1.66
C GLN A 26 -3.43 -10.41 -1.90
N TYR A 27 -2.58 -9.51 -2.39
CA TYR A 27 -2.95 -8.16 -2.76
C TYR A 27 -3.72 -8.15 -4.08
N GLN A 28 -4.83 -7.42 -4.12
CA GLN A 28 -5.59 -7.15 -5.33
C GLN A 28 -6.01 -5.68 -5.34
N LYS A 29 -5.58 -4.94 -6.37
CA LYS A 29 -5.86 -3.51 -6.50
C LYS A 29 -7.35 -3.17 -6.46
N ASN A 30 -8.18 -3.99 -7.11
CA ASN A 30 -9.63 -3.75 -7.21
C ASN A 30 -10.41 -4.22 -5.97
N SER A 31 -9.81 -5.09 -5.14
CA SER A 31 -10.47 -5.66 -3.97
C SER A 31 -9.43 -6.01 -2.91
N LEU A 32 -9.06 -5.01 -2.11
CA LEU A 32 -8.10 -5.19 -1.02
C LEU A 32 -8.60 -6.25 -0.03
N ASN A 33 -7.73 -7.17 0.35
CA ASN A 33 -8.03 -8.13 1.40
C ASN A 33 -8.39 -7.36 2.70
N PRO A 34 -9.51 -7.69 3.37
CA PRO A 34 -9.95 -6.98 4.58
C PRO A 34 -8.89 -6.88 5.68
N ILE A 35 -7.93 -7.79 5.72
CA ILE A 35 -6.83 -7.73 6.69
C ILE A 35 -5.99 -6.46 6.56
N TYR A 36 -5.87 -5.90 5.35
CA TYR A 36 -5.17 -4.63 5.12
C TYR A 36 -5.94 -3.43 5.66
N LEU A 37 -7.26 -3.56 5.83
CA LEU A 37 -8.13 -2.53 6.37
C LEU A 37 -8.25 -2.61 7.90
N HIS A 38 -7.66 -3.64 8.53
CA HIS A 38 -7.68 -3.79 9.97
C HIS A 38 -6.98 -2.60 10.63
N GLU A 39 -7.62 -2.01 11.65
CA GLU A 39 -7.19 -0.75 12.26
C GLU A 39 -5.72 -0.78 12.72
N GLY A 40 -5.29 -1.87 13.37
CA GLY A 40 -3.91 -2.02 13.81
C GLY A 40 -2.89 -2.05 12.67
N ASN A 41 -3.27 -2.51 11.47
CA ASN A 41 -2.39 -2.45 10.29
C ASN A 41 -2.37 -1.05 9.70
N MET A 42 -3.53 -0.38 9.62
CA MET A 42 -3.61 1.01 9.19
C MET A 42 -2.77 1.94 10.09
N GLN A 43 -2.88 1.79 11.41
CA GLN A 43 -2.12 2.61 12.37
C GLN A 43 -0.61 2.46 12.19
N LYS A 44 -0.12 1.25 11.92
CA LYS A 44 1.31 1.01 11.63
C LYS A 44 1.76 1.71 10.35
N VAL A 45 0.95 1.67 9.30
CA VAL A 45 1.25 2.39 8.04
C VAL A 45 1.29 3.89 8.30
N VAL A 46 0.27 4.45 8.96
CA VAL A 46 0.19 5.88 9.27
C VAL A 46 1.37 6.34 10.14
N ALA A 47 1.80 5.54 11.11
CA ALA A 47 2.94 5.87 11.97
C ALA A 47 4.28 5.96 11.21
N LEU A 48 4.40 5.30 10.06
CA LEU A 48 5.59 5.32 9.20
C LEU A 48 5.50 6.41 8.12
N LEU A 49 4.31 6.99 7.89
CA LEU A 49 4.15 8.06 6.92
C LEU A 49 4.72 9.37 7.46
N PRO A 50 5.32 10.21 6.60
CA PRO A 50 5.77 11.54 7.00
C PRO A 50 4.61 12.39 7.54
N PRO A 51 4.87 13.33 8.48
CA PRO A 51 3.85 14.17 9.11
C PRO A 51 2.93 14.89 8.12
N VAL A 52 3.48 15.29 6.96
CA VAL A 52 2.76 15.98 5.88
C VAL A 52 1.65 15.14 5.24
N VAL A 53 1.73 13.81 5.33
CA VAL A 53 0.75 12.86 4.78
C VAL A 53 -0.25 12.41 5.86
N ALA A 54 0.14 12.47 7.13
CA ALA A 54 -0.66 11.98 8.26
C ALA A 54 -1.82 12.90 8.68
N GLY A 55 -2.06 14.01 7.96
CA GLY A 55 -3.22 14.87 8.19
C GLY A 55 -3.24 15.56 9.57
N LYS A 56 -2.09 15.72 10.23
CA LYS A 56 -1.98 16.71 11.29
C LYS A 56 -1.82 18.07 10.64
N GLY A 57 -2.95 18.73 10.38
CA GLY A 57 -2.95 20.16 10.14
C GLY A 57 -2.25 20.85 11.30
N ASP A 58 -1.24 21.64 10.97
CA ASP A 58 -0.65 22.61 11.88
C ASP A 58 -1.80 23.52 12.35
N ALA A 59 -2.11 23.43 13.66
CA ALA A 59 -2.94 24.37 14.38
C ALA A 59 -2.02 25.32 15.15
#